data_AF-A0A923HC22-F1
#
_entry.id   AF-A0A923HC22-F1
#
_cell.length_a   1.000
_cell.length_b   1.000
_cell.length_c   1.000
_cell.angle_alpha   90.00
_cell.angle_beta   90.00
_cell.angle_gamma   90.00
#
_symmetry.space_group_name_H-M   'P 1'
#
loop_
_entity.id
_entity.type
_entity.pdbx_description
1 polymer ?
#
loop_
_entity_poly.entity_id
_entity_poly.type
_entity_poly.pdbx_seq_one_letter_code
_entity_poly.pdbx_strand_id
1 'polypeptide(L)'
;MFGSSKLYGANAYTKISEETGVMAADPHKLIVMLFDGAIIAIGNAIQQMKNNEIAKKGKSISHAISIIDNGLRASLDKDAGGEIALNLDALYEYMSRELLLANAGNKEEKMLEVQSLLRDLKTTWEAINPAAQVQATPPQAMNIDPLQSKQTHAFEA
;
A
#
# COMPACT_ATOMS: atom_id res chain seq x y z
N MET A 1 -29.56 -9.82 -19.94
CA MET A 1 -28.10 -9.78 -20.14
C MET A 1 -27.52 -8.63 -19.34
N PHE A 2 -26.93 -8.89 -18.17
CA PHE A 2 -26.03 -7.97 -17.49
C PHE A 2 -24.95 -8.82 -16.80
N GLY A 3 -23.71 -8.68 -17.28
CA GLY A 3 -22.55 -9.43 -16.83
C GLY A 3 -22.10 -8.94 -15.45
N SER A 4 -21.93 -9.90 -14.55
CA SER A 4 -21.50 -9.71 -13.17
C SER A 4 -20.10 -9.10 -13.09
N SER A 5 -20.02 -7.89 -12.53
CA SER A 5 -18.79 -7.24 -12.06
C SER A 5 -18.11 -8.07 -10.98
N LYS A 6 -17.12 -8.88 -11.36
CA LYS A 6 -16.42 -9.83 -10.48
C LYS A 6 -14.91 -9.68 -10.57
N LEU A 7 -14.38 -8.47 -10.37
CA LEU A 7 -12.93 -8.21 -10.32
C LEU A 7 -12.65 -6.99 -9.41
N TYR A 8 -12.85 -7.12 -8.11
CA TYR A 8 -12.37 -6.13 -7.13
C TYR A 8 -11.56 -6.85 -6.07
N GLY A 9 -10.28 -7.01 -6.34
CA GLY A 9 -9.28 -7.45 -5.40
C GLY A 9 -7.92 -7.10 -5.96
N ALA A 10 -7.05 -6.47 -5.17
CA ALA A 10 -5.68 -6.16 -5.59
C ALA A 10 -4.93 -7.43 -6.07
N ASN A 11 -5.30 -8.60 -5.54
CA ASN A 11 -4.81 -9.92 -5.95
C ASN A 11 -5.12 -10.29 -7.43
N ALA A 12 -6.15 -9.72 -8.04
CA ALA A 12 -6.44 -9.99 -9.45
C ALA A 12 -5.43 -9.29 -10.37
N TYR A 13 -4.89 -8.14 -9.95
CA TYR A 13 -3.94 -7.36 -10.74
C TYR A 13 -2.51 -7.90 -10.63
N THR A 14 -2.09 -8.36 -9.44
CA THR A 14 -0.78 -9.01 -9.25
C THR A 14 -0.64 -10.23 -10.15
N LYS A 15 -1.67 -11.09 -10.18
CA LYS A 15 -1.67 -12.33 -10.99
C LYS A 15 -1.66 -12.09 -12.52
N ILE A 16 -2.39 -11.08 -12.99
CA ILE A 16 -2.43 -10.72 -14.43
C ILE A 16 -1.07 -10.17 -14.90
N SER A 17 -0.33 -9.49 -14.03
CA SER A 17 1.01 -8.96 -14.32
C SER A 17 1.98 -10.08 -14.69
N GLU A 18 1.95 -11.18 -13.93
CA GLU A 18 2.82 -12.34 -14.13
C GLU A 18 2.43 -13.15 -15.37
N GLU A 19 1.14 -13.30 -15.65
CA GLU A 19 0.66 -14.13 -16.78
C GLU A 19 0.73 -13.43 -18.15
N THR A 20 0.70 -12.08 -18.21
CA THR A 20 0.49 -11.38 -19.50
C THR A 20 1.66 -10.53 -20.00
N GLY A 21 2.70 -10.29 -19.18
CA GLY A 21 3.86 -9.47 -19.59
C GLY A 21 3.53 -8.02 -20.00
N VAL A 22 2.28 -7.59 -19.78
CA VAL A 22 1.82 -6.22 -19.97
C VAL A 22 2.19 -5.42 -18.72
N MET A 23 2.54 -4.14 -18.86
CA MET A 23 2.80 -3.20 -17.76
C MET A 23 1.56 -3.01 -16.88
N ALA A 24 1.27 -4.00 -16.04
CA ALA A 24 0.31 -3.88 -14.97
C ALA A 24 0.82 -2.82 -13.98
N ALA A 25 -0.12 -2.11 -13.35
CA ALA A 25 0.23 -1.16 -12.31
C ALA A 25 1.07 -1.84 -11.23
N ASP A 26 2.16 -1.19 -10.82
CA ASP A 26 3.03 -1.67 -9.74
C ASP A 26 2.16 -2.07 -8.53
N PRO A 27 2.21 -3.35 -8.09
CA PRO A 27 1.47 -3.84 -6.93
C PRO A 27 1.63 -2.95 -5.70
N HIS A 28 2.82 -2.38 -5.49
CA HIS A 28 3.09 -1.46 -4.38
C HIS A 28 2.23 -0.20 -4.49
N LYS A 29 2.14 0.38 -5.68
CA LYS A 29 1.32 1.57 -5.99
C LYS A 29 -0.18 1.29 -5.87
N LEU A 30 -0.64 0.09 -6.21
CA LEU A 30 -2.05 -0.28 -6.07
C LEU A 30 -2.50 -0.25 -4.60
N ILE A 31 -1.66 -0.74 -3.69
CA ILE A 31 -1.95 -0.66 -2.25
C ILE A 31 -1.99 0.79 -1.76
N VAL A 32 -1.06 1.64 -2.22
CA VAL A 32 -1.08 3.09 -1.92
C VAL A 32 -2.40 3.73 -2.39
N MET A 33 -2.87 3.40 -3.60
CA MET A 33 -4.13 3.91 -4.14
C MET A 33 -5.35 3.43 -3.33
N LEU A 34 -5.32 2.21 -2.78
CA LEU A 34 -6.38 1.73 -1.89
C LEU A 34 -6.39 2.52 -0.57
N PHE A 35 -5.23 2.78 0.04
CA PHE A 35 -5.15 3.64 1.22
C PHE A 35 -5.73 5.03 0.94
N ASP A 36 -5.35 5.67 -0.16
CA ASP A 36 -5.87 6.97 -0.56
C ASP A 36 -7.40 6.95 -0.76
N GLY A 37 -7.90 5.94 -1.46
CA GLY A 37 -9.34 5.75 -1.66
C GLY A 37 -10.12 5.65 -0.35
N ALA A 38 -9.63 4.85 0.61
CA ALA A 38 -10.25 4.71 1.92
C ALA A 38 -10.21 6.02 2.71
N ILE A 39 -9.05 6.71 2.75
CA ILE A 39 -8.88 7.99 3.46
C ILE A 39 -9.81 9.06 2.90
N ILE A 40 -9.93 9.17 1.57
CA ILE A 40 -10.82 10.11 0.89
C ILE A 40 -12.28 9.78 1.19
N ALA A 41 -12.66 8.50 1.14
CA ALA A 41 -14.02 8.06 1.45
C ALA A 41 -14.43 8.41 2.88
N ILE A 42 -13.52 8.25 3.85
CA ILE A 42 -13.75 8.66 5.25
C ILE A 42 -13.85 10.19 5.37
N GLY A 43 -12.98 10.95 4.69
CA GLY A 43 -13.05 12.42 4.68
C GLY A 43 -14.38 12.94 4.13
N ASN A 44 -14.88 12.32 3.06
CA ASN A 44 -16.20 12.61 2.51
C ASN A 44 -17.33 12.30 3.49
N ALA A 45 -17.25 11.17 4.19
CA ALA A 45 -18.25 10.81 5.21
C ALA A 45 -18.30 11.82 6.36
N ILE A 46 -17.14 12.29 6.84
CA ILE A 46 -17.04 13.33 7.87
C ILE A 46 -17.70 14.63 7.38
N GLN A 47 -17.41 15.08 6.15
CA GLN A 47 -18.01 16.30 5.62
C GLN A 47 -19.53 16.16 5.45
N GLN A 48 -20.01 15.02 4.95
CA GLN A 48 -21.42 14.73 4.80
C GLN A 48 -22.15 14.64 6.14
N MET A 49 -21.49 14.12 7.18
CA MET A 49 -22.00 14.15 8.55
C MET A 49 -22.22 15.59 9.03
N LYS A 50 -21.22 16.46 8.87
CA LYS A 50 -21.32 17.89 9.24
C LYS A 50 -22.44 18.62 8.49
N ASN A 51 -22.69 18.20 7.25
CA ASN A 51 -23.75 18.75 6.40
C ASN A 51 -25.13 18.09 6.61
N ASN A 52 -25.28 17.17 7.57
CA ASN A 52 -26.50 16.37 7.80
C ASN A 52 -26.96 15.52 6.60
N GLU A 53 -26.05 15.15 5.70
CA GLU A 53 -26.33 14.33 4.51
C GLU A 53 -26.26 12.82 4.81
N ILE A 54 -27.17 12.32 5.65
CA ILE A 54 -27.10 10.96 6.24
C ILE A 54 -26.96 9.83 5.21
N ALA A 55 -27.72 9.89 4.11
CA ALA A 55 -27.66 8.85 3.07
C ALA A 55 -26.32 8.86 2.31
N LYS A 56 -25.75 10.04 2.06
CA LYS A 56 -24.43 10.14 1.42
C LYS A 56 -23.35 9.65 2.37
N LYS A 57 -23.40 10.06 3.65
CA LYS A 57 -22.50 9.59 4.72
C LYS A 57 -22.46 8.06 4.75
N GLY A 58 -23.63 7.41 4.80
CA GLY A 58 -23.71 5.95 4.82
C GLY A 58 -23.05 5.29 3.61
N LYS A 59 -23.22 5.86 2.40
CA LYS A 59 -22.55 5.38 1.18
C LYS A 59 -21.03 5.54 1.25
N SER A 60 -20.54 6.71 1.68
CA SER A 60 -19.11 6.97 1.80
C SER A 60 -18.44 6.07 2.85
N ILE A 61 -19.09 5.83 3.99
CA ILE A 61 -18.59 4.88 5.00
C ILE A 61 -18.58 3.45 4.47
N SER A 62 -19.66 3.01 3.83
CA SER A 62 -19.73 1.65 3.25
C SER A 62 -18.66 1.45 2.17
N HIS A 63 -18.37 2.49 1.39
CA HIS A 63 -17.29 2.46 0.41
C HIS A 63 -15.91 2.33 1.06
N ALA A 64 -15.63 3.10 2.13
CA ALA A 64 -14.38 2.97 2.89
C ALA A 64 -14.20 1.56 3.46
N ILE A 65 -15.23 1.00 4.10
CA ILE A 65 -15.23 -0.37 4.63
C ILE A 65 -14.96 -1.39 3.51
N SER A 66 -15.61 -1.24 2.36
CA SER A 66 -15.36 -2.14 1.22
C SER A 66 -13.93 -2.08 0.72
N ILE A 67 -13.26 -0.93 0.73
CA ILE A 67 -11.85 -0.82 0.34
C ILE A 67 -10.95 -1.52 1.36
N ILE A 68 -11.26 -1.37 2.66
CA ILE A 68 -10.51 -2.02 3.74
C ILE A 68 -10.67 -3.54 3.66
N ASP A 69 -11.91 -4.05 3.63
CA ASP A 69 -12.18 -5.49 3.72
C ASP A 69 -11.89 -6.21 2.40
N ASN A 70 -12.36 -5.68 1.27
CA ASN A 70 -12.27 -6.37 -0.03
C ASN A 70 -11.03 -5.95 -0.84
N GLY A 71 -10.33 -4.90 -0.42
CA GLY A 71 -9.10 -4.43 -1.05
C GLY A 71 -7.88 -4.78 -0.20
N LEU A 72 -7.67 -4.06 0.90
CA LEU A 72 -6.46 -4.16 1.73
C LEU A 72 -6.38 -5.51 2.46
N ARG A 73 -7.41 -5.85 3.25
CA ARG A 73 -7.45 -7.10 4.02
C ARG A 73 -7.42 -8.34 3.13
N ALA A 74 -8.15 -8.32 2.01
CA ALA A 74 -8.14 -9.39 1.03
C ALA A 74 -6.77 -9.57 0.32
N SER A 75 -5.91 -8.53 0.31
CA SER A 75 -4.59 -8.59 -0.30
C SER A 75 -3.50 -9.17 0.61
N LEU A 76 -3.82 -9.43 1.89
CA LEU A 76 -2.88 -10.01 2.83
C LEU A 76 -2.63 -11.50 2.51
N ASP A 77 -1.36 -11.84 2.28
CA ASP A 77 -0.91 -13.22 2.28
C ASP A 77 -0.57 -13.65 3.71
N LYS A 78 -1.47 -14.41 4.33
CA LYS A 78 -1.32 -14.87 5.73
C LYS A 78 -0.30 -16.00 5.86
N ASP A 79 -0.06 -16.75 4.79
CA ASP A 79 0.89 -17.86 4.79
C ASP A 79 2.32 -17.31 4.68
N ALA A 80 2.55 -16.35 3.76
CA ALA A 80 3.86 -15.71 3.59
C ALA A 80 4.16 -14.64 4.66
N GLY A 81 3.14 -13.88 5.08
CA GLY A 81 3.31 -12.76 6.01
C GLY A 81 3.27 -13.11 7.49
N GLY A 82 2.85 -14.34 7.84
CA GLY A 82 2.85 -14.87 9.20
C GLY A 82 2.19 -13.93 10.22
N GLU A 83 2.87 -13.68 11.34
CA GLU A 83 2.36 -12.84 12.44
C GLU A 83 2.03 -11.40 12.01
N ILE A 84 2.81 -10.81 11.09
CA ILE A 84 2.58 -9.45 10.60
C ILE A 84 1.25 -9.39 9.84
N ALA A 85 1.00 -10.36 8.95
CA ALA A 85 -0.25 -10.42 8.21
C ALA A 85 -1.46 -10.64 9.14
N LEU A 86 -1.32 -11.44 10.20
CA LEU A 86 -2.38 -11.62 11.20
C LEU A 86 -2.66 -10.35 12.00
N ASN A 87 -1.62 -9.62 12.40
CA ASN A 87 -1.77 -8.36 13.12
C ASN A 87 -2.41 -7.27 12.24
N LEU A 88 -2.05 -7.20 10.95
CA LEU A 88 -2.68 -6.32 9.97
C LEU A 88 -4.15 -6.69 9.72
N ASP A 89 -4.46 -7.99 9.63
CA ASP A 89 -5.84 -8.48 9.47
C ASP A 89 -6.72 -8.03 10.65
N ALA A 90 -6.23 -8.18 11.88
CA ALA A 90 -6.92 -7.73 13.09
C ALA A 90 -7.09 -6.20 13.14
N LEU A 91 -6.09 -5.45 12.70
CA LEU A 91 -6.16 -4.00 12.63
C LEU A 91 -7.18 -3.52 11.58
N TYR A 92 -7.21 -4.13 10.39
CA TYR A 92 -8.22 -3.82 9.38
C TYR A 92 -9.63 -4.17 9.84
N GLU A 93 -9.80 -5.30 10.52
CA GLU A 93 -11.10 -5.66 11.13
C GLU A 93 -11.56 -4.65 12.19
N TYR A 94 -10.62 -4.19 13.04
CA TYR A 94 -10.88 -3.11 13.98
C TYR A 94 -11.39 -1.85 13.27
N MET A 95 -10.68 -1.40 12.22
CA MET A 95 -11.06 -0.20 11.48
C MET A 95 -12.46 -0.30 10.86
N SER A 96 -12.77 -1.43 10.20
CA SER A 96 -14.09 -1.65 9.58
C SER A 96 -15.22 -1.61 10.61
N ARG A 97 -15.02 -2.25 11.77
CA ARG A 97 -15.98 -2.21 12.88
C ARG A 97 -16.16 -0.80 13.44
N GLU A 98 -15.08 -0.06 13.65
CA GLU A 98 -15.12 1.30 14.18
C GLU A 98 -15.86 2.26 13.23
N LEU A 99 -15.65 2.14 11.92
CA LEU A 99 -16.38 2.91 10.91
C LEU A 99 -17.89 2.60 10.94
N LEU A 100 -18.26 1.34 11.11
CA LEU A 100 -19.66 0.94 11.22
C LEU A 100 -20.32 1.53 12.48
N LEU A 101 -19.64 1.45 13.63
CA LEU A 101 -20.10 2.04 14.88
C LEU A 101 -20.18 3.57 14.80
N ALA A 102 -19.19 4.21 14.16
CA ALA A 102 -19.17 5.64 13.92
C ALA A 102 -20.36 6.10 13.06
N ASN A 103 -20.73 5.32 12.05
CA ASN A 103 -21.90 5.58 11.22
C ASN A 103 -23.18 5.56 12.04
N ALA A 104 -23.37 4.51 12.85
CA ALA A 104 -24.58 4.32 13.67
C ALA A 104 -24.70 5.38 14.78
N GLY A 105 -23.59 5.71 15.44
CA GLY A 105 -23.55 6.62 16.57
C GLY A 105 -23.24 8.08 16.22
N ASN A 106 -23.09 8.41 14.94
CA ASN A 106 -22.61 9.71 14.45
C ASN A 106 -21.34 10.20 15.18
N LYS A 107 -20.33 9.33 15.33
CA LYS A 107 -19.10 9.63 16.06
C LYS A 107 -17.99 10.05 15.10
N GLU A 108 -17.83 11.36 14.90
CA GLU A 108 -16.75 11.92 14.06
C GLU A 108 -15.37 11.47 14.54
N GLU A 109 -15.16 11.39 15.85
CA GLU A 109 -13.87 11.07 16.47
C GLU A 109 -13.37 9.68 16.04
N LYS A 110 -14.28 8.70 15.95
CA LYS A 110 -13.96 7.34 15.50
C LYS A 110 -13.58 7.29 14.02
N MET A 111 -14.19 8.13 13.18
CA MET A 111 -13.79 8.24 11.77
C MET A 111 -12.41 8.88 11.62
N LEU A 112 -12.11 9.92 12.42
CA LEU A 112 -10.80 10.57 12.43
C LEU A 112 -9.70 9.61 12.91
N GLU A 113 -9.98 8.81 13.93
CA GLU A 113 -9.07 7.78 14.43
C GLU A 113 -8.70 6.78 13.33
N VAL A 114 -9.70 6.19 12.67
CA VAL A 114 -9.47 5.24 11.56
C VAL A 114 -8.74 5.91 10.40
N GLN A 115 -9.07 7.16 10.08
CA GLN A 115 -8.37 7.91 9.05
C GLN A 115 -6.89 8.11 9.39
N SER A 116 -6.56 8.38 10.66
CA SER A 116 -5.16 8.49 11.13
C SER A 116 -4.43 7.17 10.98
N LEU A 117 -5.02 6.07 11.44
CA LEU A 117 -4.40 4.73 11.34
C LEU A 117 -4.09 4.36 9.88
N LEU A 118 -5.01 4.67 8.95
CA LEU A 118 -4.78 4.45 7.52
C LEU A 118 -3.65 5.32 6.96
N ARG A 119 -3.51 6.58 7.42
CA ARG A 119 -2.41 7.46 7.02
C ARG A 119 -1.06 6.97 7.51
N ASP A 120 -1.01 6.48 8.75
CA ASP A 120 0.22 5.93 9.33
C ASP A 120 0.65 4.68 8.56
N LEU A 121 -0.28 3.74 8.32
CA LEU A 121 0.00 2.55 7.51
C LEU A 121 0.43 2.89 6.08
N LYS A 122 -0.24 3.85 5.44
CA LYS A 122 0.15 4.34 4.12
C LYS A 122 1.58 4.86 4.13
N THR A 123 1.93 5.71 5.09
CA THR A 123 3.27 6.30 5.20
C THR A 123 4.33 5.22 5.40
N THR A 124 4.07 4.25 6.29
CA THR A 124 4.95 3.10 6.48
C THR A 124 5.10 2.27 5.20
N TRP A 125 4.01 2.05 4.47
CA TRP A 125 4.02 1.31 3.20
C TRP A 125 4.79 2.06 2.09
N GLU A 126 4.63 3.37 1.99
CA GLU A 126 5.38 4.19 1.03
C GLU A 126 6.90 4.19 1.31
N ALA A 127 7.28 4.15 2.60
CA ALA A 127 8.69 4.12 3.00
C ALA A 127 9.43 2.83 2.61
N ILE A 128 8.72 1.71 2.44
CA ILE A 128 9.31 0.42 2.06
C ILE A 128 9.38 0.20 0.53
N ASN A 129 9.22 1.25 -0.27
CA ASN A 129 9.19 1.14 -1.73
C ASN A 129 10.42 0.37 -2.28
N PRO A 130 10.22 -0.81 -2.91
CA PRO A 130 11.32 -1.63 -3.42
C PRO A 130 12.17 -0.92 -4.49
N ALA A 131 11.59 0.04 -5.24
CA ALA A 131 12.32 0.82 -6.24
C ALA A 131 13.32 1.84 -5.63
N ALA A 132 13.11 2.25 -4.37
CA ALA A 132 14.00 3.21 -3.69
C ALA A 132 15.31 2.56 -3.22
N GLN A 133 15.33 1.23 -3.04
CA GLN A 133 16.51 0.50 -2.56
C GLN A 133 17.57 0.23 -3.65
N VAL A 134 17.22 0.38 -4.94
CA VAL A 134 18.12 0.05 -6.06
C VAL A 134 19.11 1.19 -6.41
N GLN A 135 18.95 2.39 -5.85
CA GLN A 135 19.78 3.57 -6.21
C GLN A 135 20.99 3.83 -5.29
N ALA A 136 21.24 2.99 -4.28
CA ALA A 136 22.41 3.10 -3.42
C ALA A 136 23.54 2.13 -3.83
N THR A 137 23.93 2.11 -5.11
CA THR A 137 25.23 1.55 -5.49
C THR A 137 26.21 2.72 -5.61
N PRO A 138 27.26 2.82 -4.77
CA PRO A 138 28.31 3.81 -4.97
C PRO A 138 28.90 3.64 -6.38
N PRO A 139 29.30 4.72 -7.08
CA PRO A 139 30.04 4.58 -8.32
C PRO A 139 31.24 3.67 -8.05
N GLN A 140 31.28 2.53 -8.72
CA GLN A 140 32.41 1.60 -8.66
C GLN A 140 33.67 2.41 -8.95
N ALA A 141 34.54 2.52 -7.95
CA ALA A 141 35.84 3.14 -8.10
C ALA A 141 36.53 2.46 -9.28
N MET A 142 36.81 3.25 -10.31
CA MET A 142 37.61 2.89 -11.46
C MET A 142 38.91 2.26 -10.94
N ASN A 143 39.05 0.94 -11.11
CA ASN A 143 40.20 0.19 -10.65
C ASN A 143 41.41 0.58 -11.51
N ILE A 144 42.09 1.66 -11.15
CA ILE A 144 43.43 1.97 -11.65
C ILE A 144 44.42 1.15 -10.83
N ASP A 145 44.81 0.01 -11.39
CA ASP A 145 45.76 -0.94 -10.83
C ASP A 145 47.10 -0.23 -10.50
N PRO A 146 47.51 -0.12 -9.22
CA PRO A 146 48.74 0.56 -8.85
C PRO A 146 49.88 -0.44 -8.61
N LEU A 147 50.07 -1.44 -9.48
CA LEU A 147 51.19 -2.39 -9.37
C LEU A 147 51.79 -2.79 -10.73
N GLN A 148 52.22 -1.80 -11.51
CA GLN A 148 53.39 -1.96 -12.39
C GLN A 148 54.51 -1.06 -11.90
N SER A 149 55.15 -1.46 -10.80
CA SER A 149 56.46 -0.93 -10.42
C SER A 149 57.46 -2.07 -10.26
N LYS A 150 58.49 -2.03 -11.12
CA LYS A 150 59.86 -2.53 -10.92
C LYS A 150 60.14 -4.04 -11.08
N GLN A 151 60.73 -4.37 -12.23
CA GLN A 151 62.01 -5.09 -12.34
C GLN A 151 62.72 -4.48 -13.58
N THR A 152 63.73 -3.62 -13.45
CA THR A 152 65.15 -3.90 -13.13
C THR A 152 65.68 -5.13 -13.85
N HIS A 153 66.34 -4.94 -15.00
CA HIS A 153 67.56 -5.67 -15.33
C HIS A 153 68.49 -4.75 -16.13
N ALA A 154 69.60 -4.39 -15.49
CA ALA A 154 70.80 -3.87 -16.12
C ALA A 154 71.52 -5.00 -16.85
N PHE A 155 72.02 -4.76 -18.07
CA PHE A 155 73.34 -5.20 -18.51
C PHE A 155 73.79 -4.51 -19.82
N GLU A 156 75.07 -4.18 -19.85
CA GLU A 156 75.93 -3.58 -20.89
C GLU A 156 75.71 -4.02 -22.35
N ALA A 157 75.90 -3.08 -23.30
CA ALA A 157 77.15 -2.90 -24.05
C ALA A 157 77.16 -1.55 -24.82
#